data_AF-A0A2X1RNZ2-F1
#
_entry.id   AF-A0A2X1RNZ2-F1
#
_cell.length_a   1.000
_cell.length_b   1.000
_cell.length_c   1.000
_cell.angle_alpha   90.00
_cell.angle_beta   90.00
_cell.angle_gamma   90.00
#
_symmetry.space_group_name_H-M   'P 1'
#
loop_
_entity.id
_entity.type
_entity.pdbx_description
1 polymer ?
#
loop_
_entity_poly.entity_id
_entity_poly.type
_entity_poly.pdbx_seq_one_letter_code
_entity_poly.pdbx_strand_id
1 'polypeptide(L)'
;MVQQNRIPNKAGSNPEGSIATRFIAETMYNELKTVDLTIQNAGGVRADILPGNVTFNDAYTFLPFGNTLYTYKMEGSLVKQVLEDAMQFALVDGSTGAFPYGAGIRYEANETPNAEGKRLVSVEVLNKQTQQWEPIDDNKRYLVGTNAYVAGGKDGYKTFGKLFNDPKYEGVDTYLPDAESFIKFMKKHPHFEAYTSSNVKFNASTDALPKK
;
A
#
# COMPACT_ATOMS: atom_id res chain seq x y z
N MET A 1 -9.53 -6.68 -17.16
CA MET A 1 -10.46 -5.87 -16.35
C MET A 1 -9.64 -4.93 -15.47
N VAL A 2 -10.18 -3.79 -15.06
CA VAL A 2 -9.53 -2.86 -14.13
C VAL A 2 -10.26 -2.96 -12.81
N GLN A 3 -9.52 -3.13 -11.70
CA GLN A 3 -10.10 -3.11 -10.36
C GLN A 3 -10.89 -1.81 -10.13
N GLN A 4 -12.16 -1.94 -9.70
CA GLN A 4 -13.05 -0.80 -9.48
C GLN A 4 -12.85 -0.14 -8.09
N ASN A 5 -12.47 -0.93 -7.09
CA ASN A 5 -12.45 -0.52 -5.69
C ASN A 5 -11.16 0.20 -5.23
N ARG A 6 -10.60 1.12 -6.02
CA ARG A 6 -9.25 1.67 -5.73
C ARG A 6 -9.16 2.65 -4.56
N ILE A 7 -10.19 3.43 -4.33
CA ILE A 7 -10.24 4.47 -3.28
C ILE A 7 -11.50 4.22 -2.46
N PRO A 8 -11.45 4.11 -1.13
CA PRO A 8 -12.65 3.81 -0.34
C PRO A 8 -13.70 4.92 -0.47
N ASN A 9 -14.98 4.56 -0.43
CA ASN A 9 -16.11 5.50 -0.45
C ASN A 9 -16.18 6.46 -1.66
N LYS A 10 -15.50 6.16 -2.77
CA LYS A 10 -15.67 6.85 -4.06
C LYS A 10 -16.74 6.20 -4.93
N ALA A 11 -17.26 6.93 -5.91
CA ALA A 11 -18.28 6.41 -6.83
C ALA A 11 -17.82 5.09 -7.48
N GLY A 12 -18.57 4.01 -7.26
CA GLY A 12 -18.24 2.67 -7.74
C GLY A 12 -17.27 1.85 -6.87
N SER A 13 -16.90 2.36 -5.68
CA SER A 13 -16.02 1.69 -4.72
C SER A 13 -16.75 1.42 -3.40
N ASN A 14 -16.43 0.29 -2.78
CA ASN A 14 -16.96 -0.10 -1.47
C ASN A 14 -16.31 0.69 -0.29
N PRO A 15 -16.82 0.57 0.94
CA PRO A 15 -16.31 1.32 2.10
C PRO A 15 -14.86 1.04 2.51
N GLU A 16 -14.33 -0.13 2.18
CA GLU A 16 -12.94 -0.53 2.46
C GLU A 16 -12.01 -0.20 1.29
N GLY A 17 -12.56 0.08 0.10
CA GLY A 17 -11.80 0.16 -1.14
C GLY A 17 -11.11 -1.17 -1.46
N SER A 18 -9.81 -1.14 -1.73
CA SER A 18 -9.10 -2.28 -2.29
C SER A 18 -8.49 -3.18 -1.21
N ILE A 19 -9.34 -4.05 -0.67
CA ILE A 19 -8.90 -5.16 0.19
C ILE A 19 -7.89 -6.05 -0.54
N ALA A 20 -8.04 -6.22 -1.86
CA ALA A 20 -7.07 -6.98 -2.65
C ALA A 20 -5.67 -6.34 -2.64
N THR A 21 -5.57 -5.00 -2.65
CA THR A 21 -4.27 -4.32 -2.53
C THR A 21 -3.64 -4.53 -1.16
N ARG A 22 -4.44 -4.48 -0.09
CA ARG A 22 -3.97 -4.90 1.24
C ARG A 22 -3.47 -6.34 1.21
N PHE A 23 -4.20 -7.25 0.60
CA PHE A 23 -3.78 -8.65 0.53
C PHE A 23 -2.41 -8.78 -0.14
N ILE A 24 -2.17 -8.11 -1.27
CA ILE A 24 -0.84 -8.09 -1.90
C ILE A 24 0.23 -7.47 -0.97
N ALA A 25 -0.09 -6.41 -0.24
CA ALA A 25 0.84 -5.87 0.74
C ALA A 25 1.21 -6.89 1.83
N GLU A 26 0.26 -7.73 2.27
CA GLU A 26 0.49 -8.82 3.25
C GLU A 26 1.40 -9.92 2.68
N THR A 27 1.28 -10.23 1.38
CA THR A 27 2.19 -11.22 0.75
C THR A 27 3.62 -10.71 0.71
N MET A 28 3.81 -9.42 0.38
CA MET A 28 5.10 -8.74 0.43
C MET A 28 5.66 -8.68 1.86
N TYR A 29 4.81 -8.40 2.85
CA TYR A 29 5.19 -8.32 4.26
C TYR A 29 5.69 -9.67 4.80
N ASN A 30 5.13 -10.78 4.30
CA ASN A 30 5.51 -12.13 4.71
C ASN A 30 6.84 -12.61 4.08
N GLU A 31 7.35 -11.99 3.02
CA GLU A 31 8.63 -12.39 2.40
C GLU A 31 9.81 -12.15 3.34
N LEU A 32 9.83 -11.03 4.06
CA LEU A 32 10.98 -10.62 4.87
C LEU A 32 10.60 -10.44 6.34
N LYS A 33 11.17 -11.29 7.21
CA LYS A 33 10.98 -11.20 8.67
C LYS A 33 11.44 -9.86 9.25
N THR A 34 12.34 -9.15 8.58
CA THR A 34 12.93 -7.88 9.02
C THR A 34 12.11 -6.65 8.63
N VAL A 35 11.22 -6.72 7.64
CA VAL A 35 10.43 -5.57 7.16
C VAL A 35 9.40 -5.16 8.21
N ASP A 36 9.39 -3.90 8.64
CA ASP A 36 8.46 -3.42 9.67
C ASP A 36 7.05 -3.20 9.11
N LEU A 37 6.94 -2.78 7.84
CA LEU A 37 5.69 -2.53 7.14
C LEU A 37 5.87 -2.55 5.62
N THR A 38 4.79 -2.76 4.86
CA THR A 38 4.79 -2.67 3.40
C THR A 38 3.71 -1.72 2.87
N ILE A 39 3.98 -1.13 1.71
CA ILE A 39 3.06 -0.25 0.99
C ILE A 39 2.93 -0.72 -0.45
N GLN A 40 1.70 -0.84 -0.93
CA GLN A 40 1.34 -1.22 -2.30
C GLN A 40 0.34 -0.21 -2.87
N ASN A 41 0.56 0.23 -4.11
CA ASN A 41 -0.38 1.11 -4.81
C ASN A 41 -1.53 0.30 -5.43
N ALA A 42 -2.76 0.81 -5.37
CA ALA A 42 -3.95 0.10 -5.85
C ALA A 42 -3.93 -0.24 -7.34
N GLY A 43 -3.24 0.54 -8.16
CA GLY A 43 -3.06 0.32 -9.59
C GLY A 43 -2.22 -0.91 -9.93
N GLY A 44 -1.42 -1.39 -8.97
CA GLY A 44 -0.64 -2.61 -9.07
C GLY A 44 -1.48 -3.89 -9.06
N VAL A 45 -2.74 -3.82 -8.61
CA VAL A 45 -3.67 -4.95 -8.56
C VAL A 45 -4.76 -4.77 -9.62
N ARG A 46 -4.90 -5.75 -10.52
CA ARG A 46 -5.75 -5.61 -11.71
C ARG A 46 -7.12 -6.26 -11.63
N ALA A 47 -7.37 -7.11 -10.63
CA ALA A 47 -8.67 -7.74 -10.43
C ALA A 47 -9.00 -7.82 -8.94
N ASP A 48 -10.30 -7.89 -8.64
CA ASP A 48 -10.76 -8.24 -7.31
C ASP A 48 -10.42 -9.71 -7.01
N ILE A 49 -10.07 -10.01 -5.76
CA ILE A 49 -9.77 -11.37 -5.32
C ILE A 49 -11.06 -11.95 -4.75
N LEU A 50 -11.75 -12.75 -5.56
CA LEU A 50 -13.02 -13.38 -5.20
C LEU A 50 -12.78 -14.63 -4.34
N PRO A 51 -13.69 -14.94 -3.40
CA PRO A 51 -13.63 -16.20 -2.66
C PRO A 51 -13.74 -17.39 -3.62
N GLY A 52 -12.91 -18.41 -3.39
CA GLY A 52 -12.84 -19.59 -4.24
C GLY A 52 -11.43 -20.15 -4.35
N ASN A 53 -11.24 -21.09 -5.26
CA ASN A 53 -9.92 -21.67 -5.54
C ASN A 53 -9.04 -20.62 -6.23
N VAL A 54 -7.87 -20.36 -5.67
CA VAL A 54 -6.84 -19.51 -6.27
C VAL A 54 -5.75 -20.40 -6.84
N THR A 55 -5.49 -20.26 -8.13
CA THR A 55 -4.47 -21.01 -8.86
C THR A 55 -3.17 -20.21 -9.03
N PHE A 56 -2.10 -20.88 -9.45
CA PHE A 56 -0.85 -20.20 -9.81
C PHE A 56 -1.04 -19.17 -10.94
N ASN A 57 -1.89 -19.46 -11.93
CA ASN A 57 -2.17 -18.55 -13.04
C ASN A 57 -2.94 -17.30 -12.57
N ASP A 58 -3.73 -17.42 -11.50
CA ASP A 58 -4.44 -16.28 -10.94
C ASP A 58 -3.47 -15.26 -10.33
N ALA A 59 -2.36 -15.71 -9.74
CA ALA A 59 -1.33 -14.81 -9.21
C ALA A 59 -0.77 -13.87 -10.29
N TYR A 60 -0.43 -14.39 -11.47
CA TYR A 60 0.03 -13.59 -12.61
C TYR A 60 -1.09 -12.77 -13.27
N THR A 61 -2.34 -13.19 -13.11
CA THR A 61 -3.50 -12.41 -13.53
C THR A 61 -3.70 -11.20 -12.62
N PHE A 62 -3.51 -11.38 -11.31
CA PHE A 62 -3.62 -10.31 -10.31
C PHE A 62 -2.46 -9.32 -10.41
N LEU A 63 -1.25 -9.82 -10.67
CA LEU A 63 0.03 -9.10 -10.65
C LEU A 63 0.77 -9.21 -12.00
N PRO A 64 0.24 -8.61 -13.09
CA PRO A 64 0.76 -8.82 -14.44
C PRO A 64 1.99 -7.98 -14.78
N PHE A 65 2.53 -7.22 -13.82
CA PHE A 65 3.58 -6.23 -14.08
C PHE A 65 4.99 -6.75 -13.86
N GLY A 66 5.14 -7.90 -13.18
CA GLY A 66 6.44 -8.46 -12.86
C GLY A 66 7.28 -7.53 -11.97
N ASN A 67 6.66 -6.86 -10.99
CA ASN A 67 7.43 -6.05 -10.06
C ASN A 67 8.20 -6.96 -9.10
N THR A 68 9.29 -6.44 -8.56
CA THR A 68 10.01 -7.04 -7.44
C THR A 68 9.72 -6.28 -6.15
N LEU A 69 9.88 -6.96 -5.01
CA LEU A 69 9.92 -6.32 -3.70
C LEU A 69 11.20 -5.49 -3.57
N TYR A 70 11.05 -4.22 -3.22
CA TYR A 70 12.12 -3.27 -2.97
C TYR A 70 11.98 -2.73 -1.55
N THR A 71 13.09 -2.47 -0.86
CA THR A 71 13.04 -1.94 0.51
C THR A 71 13.85 -0.67 0.71
N TYR A 72 13.42 0.16 1.66
CA TYR A 72 14.17 1.31 2.19
C TYR A 72 14.20 1.27 3.72
N LYS A 73 15.28 1.77 4.32
CA LYS A 73 15.36 2.07 5.75
C LYS A 73 15.15 3.57 5.97
N MET A 74 13.96 3.96 6.42
CA MET A 74 13.50 5.35 6.43
C MET A 74 12.75 5.73 7.71
N GLU A 75 12.83 7.00 8.08
CA GLU A 75 12.17 7.58 9.25
C GLU A 75 10.63 7.56 9.12
N GLY A 76 9.90 7.41 10.22
CA GLY A 76 8.42 7.38 10.22
C GLY A 76 7.78 8.64 9.65
N SER A 77 8.44 9.79 9.78
CA SER A 77 8.03 11.04 9.14
C SER A 77 8.00 10.94 7.61
N LEU A 78 8.96 10.23 7.00
CA LEU A 78 8.98 9.97 5.57
C LEU A 78 7.91 8.93 5.15
N VAL A 79 7.56 7.99 6.04
CA VAL A 79 6.45 7.06 5.82
C VAL A 79 5.13 7.83 5.73
N LYS A 80 4.88 8.75 6.66
CA LYS A 80 3.73 9.66 6.58
C LYS A 80 3.76 10.47 5.28
N GLN A 81 4.91 11.04 4.93
CA GLN A 81 5.01 11.88 3.74
C GLN A 81 4.76 11.11 2.43
N VAL A 82 5.23 9.87 2.30
CA VAL A 82 4.96 9.07 1.08
C VAL A 82 3.49 8.67 0.95
N LEU A 83 2.78 8.44 2.06
CA LEU A 83 1.33 8.23 2.05
C LEU A 83 0.58 9.49 1.57
N GLU A 84 1.00 10.68 2.04
CA GLU A 84 0.44 11.96 1.57
C GLU A 84 0.71 12.20 0.08
N ASP A 85 1.93 11.91 -0.39
CA ASP A 85 2.31 12.05 -1.79
C ASP A 85 1.41 11.18 -2.69
N ALA A 86 1.25 9.91 -2.32
CA ALA A 86 0.45 8.94 -3.05
C ALA A 86 -1.04 9.30 -3.06
N MET A 87 -1.60 9.71 -1.91
CA MET A 87 -2.99 10.17 -1.82
C MET A 87 -3.23 11.44 -2.65
N GLN A 88 -2.31 12.41 -2.61
CA GLN A 88 -2.40 13.62 -3.43
C GLN A 88 -2.45 13.27 -4.92
N PHE A 89 -1.59 12.37 -5.38
CA PHE A 89 -1.59 11.95 -6.78
C PHE A 89 -2.86 11.19 -7.17
N ALA A 90 -3.34 10.30 -6.29
CA ALA A 90 -4.55 9.52 -6.54
C ALA A 90 -5.83 10.36 -6.59
N LEU A 91 -5.89 11.44 -5.81
CA LEU A 91 -7.09 12.26 -5.66
C LEU A 91 -7.11 13.49 -6.57
N VAL A 92 -5.94 14.03 -6.95
CA VAL A 92 -5.85 15.35 -7.59
C VAL A 92 -4.94 15.32 -8.82
N ASP A 93 -3.69 14.88 -8.67
CA ASP A 93 -2.66 15.17 -9.69
C ASP A 93 -2.60 14.13 -10.82
N GLY A 94 -3.17 12.94 -10.63
CA GLY A 94 -3.00 11.84 -11.58
C GLY A 94 -3.91 10.64 -11.39
N SER A 95 -3.33 9.45 -11.46
CA SER A 95 -4.06 8.18 -11.52
C SER A 95 -4.54 7.74 -10.14
N THR A 96 -5.82 7.38 -10.02
CA THR A 96 -6.40 6.74 -8.82
C THR A 96 -5.68 5.43 -8.43
N GLY A 97 -4.92 4.83 -9.35
CA GLY A 97 -4.06 3.68 -9.08
C GLY A 97 -2.93 3.98 -8.08
N ALA A 98 -2.59 5.23 -7.84
CA ALA A 98 -1.57 5.58 -6.86
C ALA A 98 -2.00 5.34 -5.41
N PHE A 99 -3.30 5.22 -5.12
CA PHE A 99 -3.81 5.20 -3.75
C PHE A 99 -3.15 4.07 -2.92
N PRO A 100 -2.54 4.39 -1.76
CA PRO A 100 -1.72 3.45 -1.01
C PRO A 100 -2.56 2.55 -0.10
N TYR A 101 -2.21 1.27 -0.03
CA TYR A 101 -2.64 0.33 1.00
C TYR A 101 -1.41 -0.34 1.59
N GLY A 102 -1.51 -0.91 2.78
CA GLY A 102 -0.35 -1.49 3.45
C GLY A 102 -0.64 -2.68 4.37
N ALA A 103 0.44 -3.35 4.75
CA ALA A 103 0.48 -4.40 5.76
C ALA A 103 1.54 -4.08 6.81
N GLY A 104 1.28 -4.46 8.07
CA GLY A 104 2.06 -3.96 9.21
C GLY A 104 1.91 -2.44 9.45
N ILE A 105 1.09 -1.74 8.67
CA ILE A 105 0.72 -0.33 8.81
C ILE A 105 -0.77 -0.18 8.56
N ARG A 106 -1.43 0.71 9.30
CA ARG A 106 -2.81 1.15 9.06
C ARG A 106 -2.92 2.64 9.28
N TYR A 107 -3.86 3.28 8.61
CA TYR A 107 -4.04 4.72 8.75
C TYR A 107 -5.48 5.16 8.55
N GLU A 108 -5.79 6.33 9.12
CA GLU A 108 -6.99 7.10 8.82
C GLU A 108 -6.61 8.37 8.06
N ALA A 109 -7.39 8.73 7.04
CA ALA A 109 -7.19 9.95 6.28
C ALA A 109 -8.52 10.58 5.83
N ASN A 110 -8.52 11.90 5.69
CA ASN A 110 -9.61 12.67 5.12
C ASN A 110 -9.34 12.98 3.66
N GLU A 111 -10.38 12.98 2.83
CA GLU A 111 -10.24 13.40 1.43
C GLU A 111 -9.82 14.88 1.32
N THR A 112 -10.52 15.74 2.05
CA THR A 112 -10.23 17.17 2.13
C THR A 112 -9.04 17.38 3.08
N PRO A 113 -7.94 17.99 2.61
CA PRO A 113 -6.82 18.33 3.48
C PRO A 113 -7.21 19.30 4.58
N ASN A 114 -6.55 19.22 5.73
CA ASN A 114 -6.67 20.21 6.80
C ASN A 114 -5.98 21.55 6.42
N ALA A 115 -5.96 22.51 7.35
CA ALA A 115 -5.36 23.84 7.13
C ALA A 115 -3.85 23.81 6.81
N GLU A 116 -3.14 22.74 7.20
CA GLU A 116 -1.72 22.54 6.90
C GLU A 116 -1.50 21.74 5.59
N GLY A 117 -2.57 21.43 4.86
CA GLY A 117 -2.52 20.63 3.63
C GLY A 117 -2.30 19.14 3.88
N LYS A 118 -2.56 18.63 5.09
CA LYS A 118 -2.40 17.20 5.43
C LYS A 118 -3.75 16.48 5.39
N ARG A 119 -3.75 15.26 4.84
CA ARG A 119 -4.92 14.36 4.82
C ARG A 119 -4.87 13.32 5.92
N LEU A 120 -3.68 12.89 6.33
CA LEU A 120 -3.50 11.90 7.39
C LEU A 120 -4.09 12.41 8.72
N VAL A 121 -4.87 11.55 9.37
CA VAL A 121 -5.45 11.76 10.70
C VAL A 121 -4.66 10.95 11.73
N SER A 122 -4.42 9.66 11.44
CA SER A 122 -3.64 8.78 12.30
C SER A 122 -2.88 7.76 11.46
N VAL A 123 -1.73 7.31 11.97
CA VAL A 123 -0.94 6.22 11.39
C VAL A 123 -0.41 5.35 12.52
N GLU A 124 -0.65 4.05 12.43
CA GLU A 124 -0.18 3.04 13.36
C GLU A 124 0.64 1.99 12.62
N VAL A 125 1.67 1.48 13.29
CA VAL A 125 2.53 0.40 12.80
C VAL A 125 2.40 -0.78 13.76
N LEU A 126 2.32 -1.99 13.22
CA LEU A 126 2.27 -3.21 14.02
C LEU A 126 3.66 -3.48 14.60
N ASN A 127 3.77 -3.50 15.92
CA ASN A 127 4.98 -3.95 16.58
C ASN A 127 5.10 -5.47 16.45
N LYS A 128 6.09 -5.94 15.68
CA LYS A 128 6.32 -7.37 15.42
C LYS A 128 6.60 -8.21 16.68
N GLN A 129 7.10 -7.60 17.75
CA GLN A 129 7.44 -8.32 18.98
C GLN A 129 6.23 -8.46 19.90
N THR A 130 5.50 -7.36 20.11
CA THR A 130 4.35 -7.33 21.02
C THR A 130 3.05 -7.73 20.33
N GLN A 131 3.02 -7.74 19.00
CA GLN A 131 1.82 -7.93 18.18
C GLN A 131 0.71 -6.92 18.48
N GLN A 132 1.10 -5.71 18.91
CA GLN A 132 0.20 -4.59 19.18
C GLN A 132 0.39 -3.48 18.15
N TRP A 133 -0.70 -2.78 17.84
CA TRP A 133 -0.65 -1.56 17.04
C TRP A 133 -0.16 -0.41 17.91
N GLU A 134 0.86 0.30 17.41
CA GLU A 134 1.47 1.44 18.10
C GLU A 134 1.45 2.65 17.16
N PRO A 135 1.25 3.88 17.67
CA PRO A 135 1.41 5.09 16.87
C PRO A 135 2.79 5.12 16.21
N ILE A 136 2.85 5.52 14.94
CA ILE A 136 4.13 5.64 14.25
C ILE A 136 4.99 6.73 14.92
N ASP A 137 6.28 6.43 15.12
CA ASP A 137 7.27 7.36 15.65
C ASP A 137 7.99 8.04 14.48
N ASP A 138 7.94 9.37 14.42
CA ASP A 138 8.49 10.16 13.32
C ASP A 138 10.02 10.03 13.17
N ASN A 139 10.72 9.71 14.26
CA ASN A 139 12.18 9.61 14.31
C ASN A 139 12.68 8.17 14.23
N LYS A 140 11.82 7.18 14.49
CA LYS A 140 12.19 5.76 14.34
C LYS A 140 12.40 5.43 12.86
N ARG A 141 13.51 4.76 12.55
CA ARG A 141 13.78 4.23 11.21
C ARG A 141 13.12 2.86 11.03
N TYR A 142 12.15 2.77 10.13
CA TYR A 142 11.45 1.54 9.75
C TYR A 142 12.06 0.94 8.48
N LEU A 143 12.17 -0.38 8.41
CA LEU A 143 12.46 -1.07 7.16
C LEU A 143 11.14 -1.23 6.40
N VAL A 144 10.96 -0.47 5.34
CA VAL A 144 9.72 -0.38 4.56
C VAL A 144 9.89 -1.15 3.26
N GLY A 145 8.98 -2.09 3.00
CA GLY A 145 8.89 -2.77 1.70
C GLY A 145 7.85 -2.15 0.78
N THR A 146 8.15 -2.11 -0.51
CA THR A 146 7.21 -1.67 -1.55
C THR A 146 7.54 -2.35 -2.89
N ASN A 147 6.79 -2.11 -3.94
CA ASN A 147 7.12 -2.65 -5.27
C ASN A 147 8.14 -1.75 -5.99
N ALA A 148 8.99 -2.34 -6.83
CA ALA A 148 10.05 -1.62 -7.53
C ALA A 148 9.56 -0.44 -8.41
N TYR A 149 8.32 -0.51 -8.93
CA TYR A 149 7.74 0.58 -9.72
C TYR A 149 7.55 1.86 -8.89
N VAL A 150 6.89 1.80 -7.74
CA VAL A 150 6.71 2.99 -6.89
C VAL A 150 7.96 3.31 -6.06
N ALA A 151 8.85 2.34 -5.82
CA ALA A 151 10.14 2.58 -5.17
C ALA A 151 11.01 3.59 -5.95
N GLY A 152 10.88 3.63 -7.28
CA GLY A 152 11.52 4.64 -8.14
C GLY A 152 10.74 5.96 -8.27
N GLY A 153 9.69 6.18 -7.46
CA GLY A 153 8.91 7.41 -7.43
C GLY A 153 7.80 7.54 -8.47
N LYS A 154 7.44 6.45 -9.15
CA LYS A 154 6.30 6.43 -10.08
C LYS A 154 4.97 6.57 -9.33
N ASP A 155 3.87 6.81 -10.05
CA ASP A 155 2.54 7.09 -9.48
C ASP A 155 2.53 8.25 -8.45
N GLY A 156 3.47 9.19 -8.58
CA GLY A 156 3.56 10.34 -7.71
C GLY A 156 4.10 10.04 -6.31
N TYR A 157 4.73 8.88 -6.07
CA TYR A 157 5.40 8.52 -4.80
C TYR A 157 6.72 9.31 -4.64
N LYS A 158 6.62 10.65 -4.61
CA LYS A 158 7.73 11.61 -4.69
C LYS A 158 8.80 11.33 -3.63
N THR A 159 8.39 10.99 -2.41
CA THR A 159 9.32 10.64 -1.33
C THR A 159 10.20 9.45 -1.72
N PHE A 160 9.64 8.32 -2.18
CA PHE A 160 10.45 7.18 -2.63
C PHE A 160 11.41 7.54 -3.77
N GLY A 161 10.95 8.35 -4.73
CA GLY A 161 11.83 8.84 -5.81
C GLY A 161 13.04 9.62 -5.32
N LYS A 162 12.94 10.32 -4.18
CA LYS A 162 14.07 11.02 -3.54
C LYS A 162 14.98 10.09 -2.76
N LEU A 163 14.47 8.98 -2.22
CA LEU A 163 15.28 8.00 -1.49
C LEU A 163 16.07 7.11 -2.46
N PHE A 164 15.58 6.94 -3.69
CA PHE A 164 16.20 6.11 -4.71
C PHE A 164 17.62 6.58 -5.01
N ASN A 165 18.59 5.66 -4.96
CA ASN A 165 20.03 5.90 -5.08
C ASN A 165 20.69 6.74 -3.97
N ASP A 166 19.97 7.21 -2.95
CA ASP A 166 20.59 7.82 -1.79
C ASP A 166 20.99 6.71 -0.78
N PRO A 167 22.31 6.48 -0.57
CA PRO A 167 22.78 5.39 0.28
C PRO A 167 22.35 5.55 1.75
N LYS A 168 21.94 6.75 2.20
CA LYS A 168 21.40 6.96 3.55
C LYS A 168 20.19 6.05 3.82
N TYR A 169 19.37 5.79 2.82
CA TYR A 169 18.11 5.05 2.97
C TYR A 169 18.22 3.57 2.61
N GLU A 170 19.43 3.08 2.33
CA GLU A 170 19.72 1.64 2.20
C GLU A 170 18.78 0.94 1.18
N GLY A 171 18.50 1.61 0.06
CA GLY A 171 17.61 1.10 -0.99
C GLY A 171 18.13 -0.19 -1.61
N VAL A 172 17.32 -1.26 -1.60
CA VAL A 172 17.69 -2.56 -2.17
C VAL A 172 16.53 -3.21 -2.91
N ASP A 173 16.78 -3.64 -4.15
CA ASP A 173 15.92 -4.57 -4.86
C ASP A 173 16.22 -5.99 -4.38
N THR A 174 15.20 -6.67 -3.86
CA THR A 174 15.35 -8.03 -3.34
C THR A 174 15.35 -9.07 -4.45
N TYR A 175 14.95 -8.68 -5.66
CA TYR A 175 14.67 -9.56 -6.80
C TYR A 175 13.61 -10.63 -6.52
N LEU A 176 12.81 -10.46 -5.45
CA LEU A 176 11.67 -11.33 -5.14
C LEU A 176 10.46 -10.85 -5.94
N PRO A 177 9.94 -11.65 -6.91
CA PRO A 177 8.81 -11.23 -7.74
C PRO A 177 7.50 -11.18 -6.94
N ASP A 178 6.63 -10.24 -7.29
CA ASP A 178 5.33 -10.02 -6.65
C ASP A 178 4.40 -11.24 -6.76
N ALA A 179 4.25 -11.82 -7.95
CA ALA A 179 3.43 -13.01 -8.18
C ALA A 179 3.94 -14.24 -7.40
N GLU A 180 5.27 -14.42 -7.32
CA GLU A 180 5.88 -15.49 -6.53
C GLU A 180 5.67 -15.29 -5.03
N SER A 181 5.74 -14.05 -4.55
CA SER A 181 5.42 -13.70 -3.16
C SER A 181 3.98 -14.10 -2.81
N PHE A 182 3.04 -13.86 -3.72
CA PHE A 182 1.65 -14.28 -3.57
C PHE A 182 1.51 -15.80 -3.53
N ILE A 183 2.16 -16.52 -4.45
CA ILE A 183 2.16 -17.98 -4.48
C ILE A 183 2.69 -18.57 -3.16
N LYS A 184 3.81 -18.05 -2.64
CA LYS A 184 4.37 -18.49 -1.35
C LYS A 184 3.40 -18.24 -0.20
N PHE A 185 2.71 -17.10 -0.19
CA PHE A 185 1.70 -16.80 0.83
C PHE A 185 0.57 -17.83 0.80
N MET A 186 0.02 -18.15 -0.37
CA MET A 186 -1.07 -19.12 -0.51
C MET A 186 -0.63 -20.55 -0.15
N LYS A 187 0.63 -20.93 -0.43
CA LYS A 187 1.18 -22.21 0.03
C LYS A 187 1.26 -22.30 1.55
N LYS A 188 1.56 -21.19 2.24
CA LYS A 188 1.59 -21.12 3.71
C LYS A 188 0.19 -21.12 4.33
N HIS A 189 -0.81 -20.63 3.59
CA HIS A 189 -2.21 -20.53 4.03
C HIS A 189 -3.14 -21.23 3.03
N PRO A 190 -3.09 -22.58 2.94
CA PRO A 190 -3.85 -23.33 1.94
C PRO A 190 -5.38 -23.22 2.12
N HIS A 191 -5.82 -22.82 3.32
CA HIS A 191 -7.20 -22.49 3.66
C HIS A 191 -7.27 -21.06 4.21
N PHE A 192 -6.98 -20.09 3.34
CA PHE A 192 -6.99 -18.68 3.69
C PHE A 192 -8.43 -18.14 3.74
N GLU A 193 -8.82 -17.57 4.87
CA GLU A 193 -10.03 -16.76 4.97
C GLU A 193 -9.73 -15.34 4.48
N ALA A 194 -10.56 -14.84 3.56
CA ALA A 194 -10.34 -13.54 2.95
C ALA A 194 -10.38 -12.41 3.99
N TYR A 195 -9.50 -11.43 3.83
CA TYR A 195 -9.58 -10.21 4.63
C TYR A 195 -10.92 -9.50 4.38
N THR A 196 -11.45 -8.87 5.43
CA THR A 196 -12.70 -8.11 5.39
C THR A 196 -12.47 -6.60 5.52
N SER A 197 -11.23 -6.17 5.73
CA SER A 197 -10.84 -4.76 5.82
C SER A 197 -9.51 -4.49 5.13
N SER A 198 -9.26 -3.23 4.78
CA SER A 198 -8.13 -2.83 3.93
C SER A 198 -6.93 -2.20 4.67
N ASN A 199 -6.98 -2.09 6.00
CA ASN A 199 -6.07 -1.26 6.82
C ASN A 199 -6.16 0.25 6.54
N VAL A 200 -7.17 0.71 5.80
CA VAL A 200 -7.37 2.13 5.50
C VAL A 200 -8.77 2.56 5.85
N LYS A 201 -8.88 3.59 6.69
CA LYS A 201 -10.11 4.33 6.89
C LYS A 201 -10.02 5.66 6.15
N PHE A 202 -10.78 5.81 5.06
CA PHE A 202 -10.77 7.02 4.25
C PHE A 202 -12.12 7.73 4.30
N ASN A 203 -12.12 8.91 4.91
CA ASN A 203 -13.30 9.75 5.08
C ASN A 203 -13.49 10.60 3.82
N ALA A 204 -14.27 10.08 2.87
CA ALA A 204 -14.59 10.77 1.62
C ALA A 204 -15.42 12.04 1.90
N SER A 205 -15.19 13.10 1.12
CA SER A 205 -15.94 14.34 1.27
C SER A 205 -17.37 14.14 0.78
N THR A 206 -18.36 14.55 1.58
CA THR A 206 -19.80 14.51 1.20
C THR A 206 -20.18 15.62 0.23
N ASP A 207 -19.31 16.61 0.03
CA ASP A 207 -19.55 17.73 -0.86
C ASP A 207 -19.31 17.31 -2.32
N ALA A 208 -20.31 17.54 -3.17
CA ALA A 208 -20.14 17.39 -4.60
C ALA A 208 -18.98 18.27 -5.06
N LEU A 209 -17.94 17.67 -5.66
CA LEU A 209 -16.86 18.40 -6.33
C LEU A 209 -17.50 19.50 -7.19
N PRO A 210 -17.11 20.78 -7.05
CA PRO A 210 -17.65 21.82 -7.89
C PRO A 210 -17.37 21.44 -9.34
N LYS A 211 -18.45 21.27 -10.13
CA LYS A 211 -18.35 21.06 -11.57
C LYS A 211 -17.55 22.23 -12.13
N LYS A 212 -16.38 21.96 -12.70
CA LYS A 212 -15.72 22.89 -13.61
C LYS A 212 -16.51 22.99 -14.90
#